data_AF-A0A1V4W0L7-F1
#
_entry.id   AF-A0A1V4W0L7-F1
#
_cell.length_a   1.000
_cell.length_b   1.000
_cell.length_c   1.000
_cell.angle_alpha   90.00
_cell.angle_beta   90.00
_cell.angle_gamma   90.00
#
_symmetry.space_group_name_H-M   'P 1'
#
loop_
_entity.id
_entity.type
_entity.pdbx_description
1 polymer ?
#
loop_
_entity_poly.entity_id
_entity_poly.type
_entity_poly.pdbx_seq_one_letter_code
_entity_poly.pdbx_strand_id
1 'polypeptide(L)'
;MKIIYHCYGGAHSSVTAASIHLGLLPSDRVPGSESLWQLPFYDRQGNDEHGHFFFIGRDEYGHEVYFTARRGRPVVLEYVLKGLAEIFEIPSSDYLLVNVMQNVNWTMKLGGYLSRRCGLIKVGRPLVILGTRAAYFQIADLVRQVKNQVKDYSEELFVLQRKYFPPGSFGRCDSYRSPSKGRHAGQR
;
A
#
# COMPACT_ATOMS: atom_id res chain seq x y z
N MET A 1 -8.71 -5.55 1.94
CA MET A 1 -8.56 -4.08 1.95
C MET A 1 -7.33 -3.68 1.14
N LYS A 2 -7.36 -2.49 0.54
CA LYS A 2 -6.23 -1.85 -0.15
C LYS A 2 -5.63 -0.77 0.74
N ILE A 3 -4.39 -0.93 1.17
CA ILE A 3 -3.68 0.04 2.02
C ILE A 3 -2.75 0.87 1.13
N ILE A 4 -2.98 2.18 1.07
CA ILE A 4 -2.31 3.05 0.12
C ILE A 4 -1.52 4.12 0.88
N TYR A 5 -0.20 3.95 0.91
CA TYR A 5 0.70 4.94 1.48
C TYR A 5 0.95 6.08 0.49
N HIS A 6 0.73 7.33 0.90
CA HIS A 6 0.92 8.46 0.01
C HIS A 6 1.82 9.54 0.61
N CYS A 7 2.65 10.14 -0.24
CA CYS A 7 3.47 11.29 0.11
C CYS A 7 3.63 12.25 -1.08
N TYR A 8 4.48 13.27 -0.96
CA TYR A 8 4.62 14.29 -2.00
C TYR A 8 5.12 13.70 -3.32
N GLY A 9 6.25 12.99 -3.28
CA GLY A 9 6.98 12.52 -4.46
C GLY A 9 6.87 11.03 -4.72
N GLY A 10 6.29 10.27 -3.79
CA GLY A 10 6.16 8.80 -3.84
C GLY A 10 7.48 8.02 -3.97
N ALA A 11 8.64 8.68 -3.90
CA ALA A 11 9.93 8.04 -4.13
C ALA A 11 10.62 7.54 -2.85
N HIS A 12 10.26 8.05 -1.68
CA HIS A 12 11.05 7.82 -0.44
C HIS A 12 10.18 7.35 0.72
N SER A 13 9.42 8.25 1.35
CA SER A 13 8.75 7.93 2.61
C SER A 13 7.59 6.95 2.47
N SER A 14 6.74 7.10 1.45
CA SER A 14 5.64 6.15 1.20
C SER A 14 6.14 4.77 0.76
N VAL A 15 7.19 4.71 -0.06
CA VAL A 15 7.87 3.45 -0.43
C VAL A 15 8.47 2.80 0.82
N THR A 16 9.13 3.57 1.68
CA THR A 16 9.69 3.07 2.94
C THR A 16 8.60 2.52 3.84
N ALA A 17 7.50 3.26 4.03
CA ALA A 17 6.38 2.82 4.86
C ALA A 17 5.75 1.52 4.34
N ALA A 18 5.47 1.45 3.04
CA ALA A 18 4.93 0.25 2.42
C ALA A 18 5.90 -0.94 2.51
N SER A 19 7.21 -0.69 2.39
CA SER A 19 8.24 -1.74 2.53
C SER A 19 8.34 -2.26 3.97
N ILE A 20 8.21 -1.40 4.98
CA ILE A 20 8.11 -1.82 6.40
C ILE A 20 6.83 -2.63 6.60
N HIS A 21 5.70 -2.17 6.04
CA HIS A 21 4.41 -2.84 6.17
C HIS A 21 4.47 -4.30 5.71
N LEU A 22 5.12 -4.52 4.56
CA LEU A 22 5.31 -5.83 3.93
C LEU A 22 6.47 -6.64 4.51
N GLY A 23 7.16 -6.15 5.55
CA GLY A 23 8.30 -6.84 6.15
C GLY A 23 9.57 -6.88 5.28
N LEU A 24 9.63 -6.11 4.20
CA LEU A 24 10.84 -5.95 3.38
C LEU A 24 11.92 -5.13 4.11
N LEU A 25 11.50 -4.32 5.08
CA LEU A 25 12.38 -3.62 6.00
C LEU A 25 12.02 -3.95 7.45
N PRO A 26 13.00 -3.96 8.37
CA PRO A 26 12.76 -4.28 9.77
C PRO A 26 11.93 -3.20 10.47
N SER A 27 10.94 -3.59 11.29
CA SER A 27 10.13 -2.64 12.07
C SER A 27 10.80 -2.18 13.37
N ASP A 28 11.84 -2.89 13.82
CA ASP A 28 12.46 -2.78 15.15
C ASP A 28 13.83 -2.08 15.15
N ARG A 29 14.43 -1.85 13.97
CA ARG A 29 15.74 -1.20 13.83
C ARG A 29 15.85 -0.38 12.56
N VAL A 30 16.77 0.58 12.55
CA VAL A 30 17.06 1.37 11.34
C VAL A 30 17.89 0.54 10.36
N PRO A 31 17.45 0.33 9.11
CA PRO A 31 18.14 -0.49 8.11
C PRO A 31 19.37 0.24 7.58
N GLY A 32 20.35 -0.54 7.09
CA GLY A 32 21.50 -0.04 6.35
C GLY A 32 21.08 0.75 5.10
N SER A 33 21.99 1.58 4.59
CA SER A 33 21.79 2.31 3.33
C SER A 33 21.56 1.35 2.16
N GLU A 34 22.29 0.24 2.11
CA GLU A 34 22.18 -0.78 1.06
C GLU A 34 20.77 -1.38 0.99
N SER A 35 20.20 -1.77 2.13
CA SER A 35 18.84 -2.32 2.19
C SER A 35 17.81 -1.35 1.61
N LEU A 36 17.95 -0.05 1.89
CA LEU A 36 17.07 0.98 1.31
C LEU A 36 17.23 1.09 -0.21
N TRP A 37 18.45 0.96 -0.75
CA TRP A 37 18.70 1.05 -2.19
C TRP A 37 18.19 -0.15 -2.99
N GLN A 38 18.19 -1.32 -2.36
CA GLN A 38 17.70 -2.56 -2.96
C GLN A 38 16.17 -2.60 -3.06
N LEU A 39 15.46 -1.78 -2.27
CA LEU A 39 14.00 -1.74 -2.31
C LEU A 39 13.47 -1.45 -3.71
N PRO A 40 12.36 -2.10 -4.09
CA PRO A 40 11.64 -1.71 -5.28
C PRO A 40 11.17 -0.26 -5.12
N PHE A 41 11.20 0.50 -6.22
CA PHE A 41 10.72 1.89 -6.33
C PHE A 41 11.46 2.98 -5.53
N TYR A 42 12.36 2.65 -4.60
CA TYR A 42 13.04 3.65 -3.76
C TYR A 42 13.96 4.57 -4.57
N ASP A 43 13.69 5.88 -4.51
CA ASP A 43 14.32 6.94 -5.31
C ASP A 43 14.22 6.74 -6.84
N ARG A 44 13.23 5.96 -7.32
CA ARG A 44 13.08 5.64 -8.75
C ARG A 44 11.99 6.45 -9.45
N GLN A 45 10.94 6.86 -8.74
CA GLN A 45 9.74 7.45 -9.36
C GLN A 45 10.02 8.74 -10.15
N GLY A 46 9.54 8.77 -11.39
CA GLY A 46 9.57 9.91 -12.32
C GLY A 46 8.53 10.98 -11.99
N ASN A 47 8.63 12.15 -12.63
CA ASN A 47 7.68 13.25 -12.40
C ASN A 47 6.30 13.00 -13.05
N ASP A 48 6.30 12.24 -14.14
CA ASP A 48 5.17 11.77 -14.95
C ASP A 48 4.35 10.68 -14.25
N GLU A 49 4.96 9.97 -13.31
CA GLU A 49 4.33 8.89 -12.54
C GLU A 49 3.52 9.38 -11.32
N HIS A 50 3.37 10.69 -11.15
CA HIS A 50 2.58 11.24 -10.04
C HIS A 50 1.09 10.97 -10.23
N GLY A 51 0.41 10.57 -9.14
CA GLY A 51 -0.99 10.14 -9.17
C GLY A 51 -1.20 8.67 -9.54
N HIS A 52 -0.16 7.97 -10.01
CA HIS A 52 -0.23 6.52 -10.19
C HIS A 52 -0.23 5.79 -8.84
N PHE A 53 -0.96 4.68 -8.79
CA PHE A 53 -0.97 3.77 -7.64
C PHE A 53 -0.10 2.56 -7.99
N PHE A 54 0.98 2.38 -7.25
CA PHE A 54 1.93 1.30 -7.48
C PHE A 54 1.69 0.19 -6.46
N PHE A 55 1.31 -0.98 -6.96
CA PHE A 55 1.21 -2.19 -6.15
C PHE A 55 2.62 -2.66 -5.76
N ILE A 56 2.83 -2.98 -4.48
CA ILE A 56 4.10 -3.55 -4.01
C ILE A 56 3.92 -5.01 -3.63
N GLY A 57 2.84 -5.37 -2.93
CA GLY A 57 2.64 -6.73 -2.45
C GLY A 57 1.41 -6.89 -1.57
N ARG A 58 1.29 -8.06 -0.94
CA ARG A 58 0.25 -8.38 0.04
C ARG A 58 0.87 -8.62 1.42
N ASP A 59 0.23 -8.09 2.45
CA ASP A 59 0.67 -8.29 3.84
C ASP A 59 0.26 -9.68 4.37
N GLU A 60 0.60 -9.97 5.63
CA GLU A 60 0.29 -11.26 6.28
C GLU A 60 -1.21 -11.54 6.47
N TYR A 61 -2.08 -10.53 6.33
CA TYR A 61 -3.53 -10.64 6.41
C TYR A 61 -4.20 -10.62 5.02
N GLY A 62 -3.39 -10.62 3.95
CA GLY A 62 -3.86 -10.59 2.57
C GLY A 62 -4.33 -9.22 2.09
N HIS A 63 -4.04 -8.14 2.82
CA HIS A 63 -4.29 -6.78 2.37
C HIS A 63 -3.30 -6.37 1.29
N GLU A 64 -3.79 -5.72 0.24
CA GLU A 64 -2.96 -5.24 -0.86
C GLU A 64 -2.33 -3.89 -0.50
N VAL A 65 -1.00 -3.80 -0.58
CA VAL A 65 -0.26 -2.61 -0.20
C VAL A 65 0.23 -1.87 -1.44
N TYR A 66 -0.08 -0.59 -1.49
CA TYR A 66 0.25 0.32 -2.57
C TYR A 66 0.99 1.56 -2.04
N PHE A 67 1.62 2.29 -2.96
CA PHE A 67 1.97 3.68 -2.72
C PHE A 67 1.57 4.61 -3.87
N THR A 68 1.44 5.90 -3.58
CA THR A 68 1.20 6.95 -4.59
C THR A 68 1.84 8.29 -4.25
N ALA A 69 2.14 9.08 -5.27
CA ALA A 69 2.64 10.45 -5.15
C ALA A 69 1.53 11.47 -5.41
N ARG A 70 1.34 12.41 -4.49
CA ARG A 70 0.20 13.35 -4.51
C ARG A 70 0.58 14.84 -4.57
N ARG A 71 1.87 15.14 -4.74
CA ARG A 71 2.41 16.51 -4.71
C ARG A 71 1.92 17.27 -3.44
N GLY A 72 1.78 18.58 -3.54
CA GLY A 72 1.40 19.47 -2.44
C GLY A 72 -0.09 19.49 -2.09
N ARG A 73 -0.91 18.57 -2.62
CA ARG A 73 -2.38 18.59 -2.45
C ARG A 73 -2.93 17.28 -1.84
N PRO A 74 -2.70 17.02 -0.53
CA PRO A 74 -3.23 15.83 0.17
C PRO A 74 -4.73 15.70 0.05
N VAL A 75 -5.40 16.80 0.40
CA VAL A 75 -6.85 16.88 0.51
C VAL A 75 -7.53 16.58 -0.81
N VAL A 76 -6.91 16.96 -1.93
CA VAL A 76 -7.44 16.64 -3.27
C VAL A 76 -7.43 15.15 -3.53
N LEU A 77 -6.34 14.44 -3.21
CA LEU A 77 -6.29 12.98 -3.36
C LEU A 77 -7.37 12.31 -2.50
N GLU A 78 -7.46 12.71 -1.23
CA GLU A 78 -8.39 12.12 -0.26
C GLU A 78 -9.84 12.33 -0.66
N TYR A 79 -10.22 13.55 -1.08
CA TYR A 79 -11.58 13.87 -1.50
C TYR A 79 -11.95 13.24 -2.85
N VAL A 80 -11.02 13.21 -3.82
CA VAL A 80 -11.30 12.55 -5.10
C VAL A 80 -11.52 11.06 -4.89
N LEU A 81 -10.68 10.40 -4.10
CA LEU A 81 -10.86 8.97 -3.84
C LEU A 81 -12.11 8.68 -3.03
N LYS A 82 -12.44 9.52 -2.04
CA LYS A 82 -13.70 9.39 -1.29
C LYS A 82 -14.92 9.55 -2.21
N GLY A 83 -14.96 10.61 -3.02
CA GLY A 83 -16.08 10.85 -3.95
C GLY A 83 -16.22 9.74 -4.99
N LEU A 84 -15.11 9.23 -5.53
CA LEU A 84 -15.17 8.07 -6.44
C LEU A 84 -15.64 6.81 -5.72
N ALA A 85 -15.16 6.54 -4.50
CA ALA A 85 -15.62 5.40 -3.72
C ALA A 85 -17.13 5.45 -3.48
N GLU A 86 -17.69 6.63 -3.16
CA GLU A 86 -19.13 6.83 -3.01
C GLU A 86 -19.90 6.54 -4.32
N ILE A 87 -19.40 7.04 -5.47
CA ILE A 87 -20.03 6.81 -6.78
C ILE A 87 -20.03 5.33 -7.18
N PHE A 88 -18.94 4.61 -6.87
CA PHE A 88 -18.79 3.19 -7.20
C PHE A 88 -19.26 2.25 -6.09
N GLU A 89 -19.92 2.78 -5.05
CA GLU A 89 -20.41 2.02 -3.89
C GLU A 89 -19.31 1.18 -3.19
N ILE A 90 -18.08 1.68 -3.19
CA ILE A 90 -16.93 1.05 -2.54
C ILE A 90 -16.97 1.41 -1.04
N PRO A 91 -17.09 0.41 -0.14
CA PRO A 91 -17.10 0.67 1.30
C PRO A 91 -15.80 1.32 1.78
N SER A 92 -15.88 2.16 2.81
CA SER A 92 -14.69 2.76 3.44
C SER A 92 -13.77 1.72 4.10
N SER A 93 -14.27 0.51 4.37
CA SER A 93 -13.48 -0.63 4.86
C SER A 93 -12.61 -1.28 3.78
N ASP A 94 -12.84 -0.98 2.50
CA ASP A 94 -12.16 -1.65 1.40
C ASP A 94 -10.83 -0.99 1.05
N TYR A 95 -10.61 0.25 1.48
CA TYR A 95 -9.36 0.97 1.25
C TYR A 95 -9.00 1.90 2.41
N LEU A 96 -7.70 2.12 2.60
CA LEU A 96 -7.17 3.02 3.61
C LEU A 96 -6.08 3.90 3.00
N LEU A 97 -6.25 5.23 3.11
CA LEU A 97 -5.24 6.21 2.74
C LEU A 97 -4.36 6.55 3.94
N VAL A 98 -3.04 6.40 3.78
CA VAL A 98 -2.08 6.67 4.85
C VAL A 98 -1.11 7.77 4.43
N ASN A 99 -1.24 8.93 5.06
CA ASN A 99 -0.40 10.08 4.77
C ASN A 99 0.94 10.02 5.52
N VAL A 100 2.02 9.72 4.80
CA VAL A 100 3.36 9.57 5.40
C VAL A 100 4.10 10.92 5.52
N MET A 101 3.54 12.01 4.98
CA MET A 101 4.25 13.31 4.96
C MET A 101 4.54 13.90 6.34
N GLN A 102 3.78 13.51 7.36
CA GLN A 102 3.98 14.00 8.73
C GLN A 102 5.32 13.53 9.32
N ASN A 103 5.87 12.43 8.82
CA ASN A 103 7.14 11.85 9.27
C ASN A 103 8.33 12.24 8.38
N VAL A 104 8.16 13.19 7.44
CA VAL A 104 9.22 13.58 6.50
C VAL A 104 9.99 14.79 7.01
N ASN A 105 11.28 14.60 7.30
CA ASN A 105 12.19 15.67 7.71
C ASN A 105 12.75 16.50 6.53
N TRP A 106 13.35 17.64 6.84
CA TRP A 106 13.92 18.56 5.86
C TRP A 106 15.09 17.95 5.06
N THR A 107 15.92 17.12 5.69
CA THR A 107 17.04 16.44 5.02
C THR A 107 16.53 15.57 3.87
N MET A 108 15.46 14.81 4.09
CA MET A 108 14.82 13.99 3.07
C MET A 108 14.20 14.85 1.96
N LYS A 109 13.52 15.95 2.31
CA LYS A 109 12.94 16.89 1.32
C LYS A 109 14.02 17.49 0.42
N LEU A 110 15.11 17.98 1.02
CA LEU A 110 16.23 18.57 0.30
C LEU A 110 16.94 17.54 -0.58
N GLY A 111 17.24 16.36 -0.02
CA GLY A 111 17.85 15.28 -0.79
C GLY A 111 16.98 14.86 -1.98
N GLY A 112 15.67 14.72 -1.76
CA GLY A 112 14.72 14.36 -2.81
C GLY A 112 14.62 15.43 -3.89
N TYR A 113 14.62 16.71 -3.51
CA TYR A 113 14.67 17.82 -4.45
C TYR A 113 15.96 17.79 -5.29
N LEU A 114 17.13 17.65 -4.65
CA LEU A 114 18.41 17.61 -5.34
C LEU A 114 18.53 16.40 -6.28
N SER A 115 18.13 15.20 -5.82
CA SER A 115 18.15 13.96 -6.60
C SER A 115 17.18 14.01 -7.79
N ARG A 116 15.91 14.35 -7.52
CA ARG A 116 14.81 14.15 -8.49
C ARG A 116 14.46 15.39 -9.30
N ARG A 117 14.73 16.60 -8.79
CA ARG A 117 14.40 17.86 -9.48
C ARG A 117 15.62 18.47 -10.15
N CYS A 118 16.74 18.53 -9.44
CA CYS A 118 17.98 19.13 -9.95
C CYS A 118 18.88 18.14 -10.72
N GLY A 119 18.59 16.83 -10.66
CA GLY A 119 19.43 15.80 -11.27
C GLY A 119 20.78 15.60 -10.58
N LEU A 120 21.00 16.21 -9.41
CA LEU A 120 22.23 16.11 -8.62
C LEU A 120 22.24 14.82 -7.80
N ILE A 121 22.09 13.68 -8.48
CA ILE A 121 21.88 12.35 -7.89
C ILE A 121 22.97 11.99 -6.87
N LYS A 122 24.25 12.25 -7.19
CA LYS A 122 25.40 11.93 -6.32
C LYS A 122 25.37 12.65 -4.97
N VAL A 123 24.69 13.80 -4.89
CA VAL A 123 24.55 14.60 -3.66
C VAL A 123 23.19 14.35 -3.01
N GLY A 124 22.12 14.30 -3.80
CA GLY A 124 20.77 14.13 -3.31
C GLY A 124 20.55 12.77 -2.65
N ARG A 125 21.04 11.68 -3.26
CA ARG A 125 20.84 10.31 -2.76
C ARG A 125 21.38 10.06 -1.35
N PRO A 126 22.64 10.44 -1.02
CA PRO A 126 23.13 10.35 0.35
C PRO A 126 22.25 11.11 1.35
N LEU A 127 21.81 12.33 1.00
CA LEU A 127 20.93 13.13 1.87
C LEU A 127 19.55 12.48 2.07
N VAL A 128 18.97 11.90 1.01
CA VAL A 128 17.72 11.14 1.12
C VAL A 128 17.90 9.98 2.11
N ILE A 129 18.97 9.20 2.01
CA ILE A 129 19.22 8.07 2.91
C ILE A 129 19.36 8.54 4.36
N LEU A 130 20.14 9.59 4.60
CA LEU A 130 20.28 10.18 5.93
C LEU A 130 18.93 10.64 6.47
N GLY A 131 18.13 11.32 5.65
CA GLY A 131 16.78 11.74 5.99
C GLY A 131 15.86 10.56 6.31
N THR A 132 15.83 9.52 5.48
CA THR A 132 15.00 8.32 5.69
C THR A 132 15.38 7.60 6.96
N ARG A 133 16.68 7.42 7.21
CA ARG A 133 17.18 6.79 8.44
C ARG A 133 16.82 7.60 9.69
N ALA A 134 16.93 8.93 9.63
CA ALA A 134 16.56 9.80 10.74
C ALA A 134 15.05 9.80 11.05
N ALA A 135 14.20 9.62 10.03
CA ALA A 135 12.74 9.51 10.18
C ALA A 135 12.25 8.09 10.46
N TYR A 136 13.14 7.09 10.44
CA TYR A 136 12.76 5.70 10.23
C TYR A 136 11.80 5.17 11.30
N PHE A 137 12.11 5.38 12.58
CA PHE A 137 11.25 4.90 13.67
C PHE A 137 9.87 5.55 13.65
N GLN A 138 9.77 6.83 13.29
CA GLN A 138 8.49 7.51 13.18
C GLN A 138 7.63 6.90 12.05
N ILE A 139 8.27 6.52 10.94
CA ILE A 139 7.59 5.81 9.83
C ILE A 139 7.19 4.40 10.27
N ALA A 140 8.06 3.67 10.97
CA ALA A 140 7.76 2.33 11.50
C ALA A 140 6.60 2.37 12.51
N ASP A 141 6.55 3.38 13.36
CA ASP A 141 5.45 3.60 14.31
C ASP A 141 4.12 3.89 13.60
N LEU A 142 4.13 4.72 12.55
CA LEU A 142 2.95 4.93 11.71
C LEU A 142 2.46 3.61 11.10
N VAL A 143 3.38 2.80 10.57
CA VAL A 143 3.03 1.50 9.99
C VAL A 143 2.45 0.56 11.04
N ARG A 144 3.03 0.52 12.25
CA ARG A 144 2.51 -0.27 13.37
C ARG A 144 1.08 0.14 13.75
N GLN A 145 0.81 1.45 13.83
CA GLN A 145 -0.54 1.96 14.09
C GLN A 145 -1.53 1.53 13.01
N VAL A 146 -1.14 1.65 11.73
CA VAL A 146 -1.95 1.19 10.60
C VAL A 146 -2.24 -0.30 10.69
N LYS A 147 -1.23 -1.14 10.96
CA LYS A 147 -1.40 -2.60 11.08
C LYS A 147 -2.35 -2.98 12.21
N ASN A 148 -2.27 -2.28 13.36
CA ASN A 148 -3.22 -2.48 14.46
C ASN A 148 -4.64 -2.10 14.04
N GLN A 149 -4.81 -0.93 13.43
CA GLN A 149 -6.12 -0.45 12.97
C GLN A 149 -6.78 -1.44 12.00
N VAL A 150 -6.04 -1.96 11.01
CA VAL A 150 -6.60 -2.89 10.01
C VAL A 150 -6.86 -4.28 10.57
N LYS A 151 -6.06 -4.72 11.54
CA LYS A 151 -6.27 -5.98 12.24
C LYS A 151 -7.59 -5.97 13.00
N ASP A 152 -7.89 -4.89 13.74
CA ASP A 152 -9.13 -4.75 14.49
C ASP A 152 -10.36 -4.88 13.58
N TYR A 153 -10.34 -4.25 12.38
CA TYR A 153 -11.39 -4.41 11.38
C TYR A 153 -11.53 -5.86 10.87
N SER A 154 -10.40 -6.53 10.64
CA SER A 154 -10.41 -7.92 10.16
C SER A 154 -11.00 -8.88 11.19
N GLU A 155 -10.71 -8.67 12.48
CA GLU A 155 -11.27 -9.45 13.58
C GLU A 155 -12.76 -9.17 13.78
N GLU A 156 -13.19 -7.91 13.73
CA GLU A 156 -14.61 -7.53 13.85
C GLU A 156 -15.46 -8.12 12.71
N LEU A 157 -14.98 -8.03 11.45
CA LEU A 157 -15.63 -8.66 10.30
C LEU A 157 -15.73 -10.18 10.45
N PHE A 158 -14.68 -10.84 10.95
CA PHE A 158 -14.68 -12.27 11.18
C PHE A 158 -15.70 -12.69 12.26
N VAL A 159 -15.79 -11.92 13.34
CA VAL A 159 -16.79 -12.12 14.40
C VAL A 159 -18.21 -11.91 13.88
N LEU A 160 -18.46 -10.85 13.11
CA LEU A 160 -19.76 -10.58 12.50
C LEU A 160 -20.16 -11.69 11.52
N GLN A 161 -19.26 -12.12 10.64
CA GLN A 161 -19.51 -13.24 9.73
C GLN A 161 -19.89 -14.52 10.49
N ARG A 162 -19.17 -14.87 11.56
CA ARG A 162 -19.54 -16.02 12.41
C ARG A 162 -20.89 -15.87 13.11
N LYS A 163 -21.25 -14.65 13.53
CA LYS A 163 -22.51 -14.37 14.22
C LYS A 163 -23.72 -14.50 13.29
N TYR A 164 -23.60 -14.04 12.05
CA TYR A 164 -24.68 -14.07 11.06
C TYR A 164 -24.67 -15.33 10.17
N PHE A 165 -23.54 -16.00 10.05
CA PHE A 165 -23.36 -17.25 9.31
C PHE A 165 -22.61 -18.28 10.18
N PRO A 166 -23.28 -18.89 11.19
CA PRO A 166 -22.65 -19.89 12.05
C PRO A 166 -22.24 -21.12 11.23
N PRO A 167 -21.08 -21.74 11.52
CA PRO A 167 -20.66 -22.96 10.84
C PRO A 167 -21.68 -24.08 11.09
N GLY A 168 -22.49 -24.37 10.06
CA GLY A 168 -23.64 -25.27 10.12
C GLY A 168 -24.82 -24.86 9.22
N SER A 169 -24.84 -23.63 8.70
CA SER A 169 -25.90 -23.15 7.79
C SER A 169 -25.70 -23.49 6.30
N PHE A 170 -24.63 -24.23 5.95
CA PHE A 170 -24.52 -24.86 4.64
C PHE A 170 -25.41 -26.12 4.61
N GLY A 171 -26.69 -25.91 4.31
CA GLY A 171 -27.50 -26.96 3.71
C GLY A 171 -26.82 -27.40 2.41
N ARG A 172 -26.61 -28.71 2.25
CA ARG A 172 -26.06 -29.32 1.04
C ARG A 172 -26.86 -28.84 -0.17
N CYS A 173 -26.25 -28.00 -1.00
CA CYS A 173 -26.62 -27.87 -2.40
C CYS A 173 -25.51 -28.51 -3.23
N ASP A 174 -25.57 -29.85 -3.30
CA ASP A 174 -24.94 -30.62 -4.36
C ASP A 174 -25.69 -30.31 -5.67
N SER A 175 -25.20 -29.35 -6.46
CA SER A 175 -25.49 -29.32 -7.89
C SER A 175 -24.58 -28.35 -8.65
N TYR A 176 -23.35 -28.78 -8.94
CA TYR A 176 -22.75 -28.45 -10.23
C TYR A 176 -22.63 -29.74 -11.04
N ARG A 177 -23.71 -29.97 -11.77
CA ARG A 177 -23.87 -30.95 -12.86
C ARG A 177 -22.74 -30.73 -13.86
N SER A 178 -21.88 -31.73 -14.05
CA SER A 178 -20.90 -31.73 -15.14
C SER A 178 -21.61 -31.59 -16.50
N PRO A 179 -21.03 -30.90 -17.49
CA PRO A 179 -21.64 -30.80 -18.82
C PRO A 179 -21.71 -32.20 -19.44
N SER A 180 -22.91 -32.60 -19.83
CA SER A 180 -23.17 -33.82 -20.59
C SER A 180 -22.39 -33.79 -21.91
N LYS A 181 -21.55 -34.81 -22.12
CA LYS A 181 -20.99 -35.17 -23.43
C LYS A 181 -22.13 -35.40 -24.42
N GLY A 182 -22.31 -34.46 -25.36
CA GLY A 182 -23.11 -34.68 -26.56
C GLY A 182 -22.40 -35.69 -27.45
N ARG A 183 -23.06 -36.82 -27.72
CA ARG A 183 -22.60 -37.90 -28.58
C ARG A 183 -22.66 -37.50 -30.05
N HIS A 184 -21.66 -37.96 -30.81
CA HIS A 184 -21.70 -38.13 -32.26
C HIS A 184 -22.82 -39.09 -32.70
N ALA A 185 -23.48 -38.74 -33.81
CA ALA A 185 -23.96 -39.59 -34.92
C ALA A 185 -24.55 -38.63 -35.97
N GLY A 186 -24.31 -38.65 -37.28
CA GLY A 186 -23.68 -39.60 -38.18
C GLY A 186 -24.41 -39.51 -39.54
N GLN A 187 -23.65 -39.35 -40.63
CA GLN A 187 -23.95 -39.74 -42.03
C GLN A 187 -25.19 -39.18 -42.74
N ARG A 188 -24.99 -38.33 -43.76
CA ARG A 188 -24.88 -38.72 -45.19
C ARG A 188 -24.24 -37.59 -45.99
#